data_AF-A0A941R924-F1
#
_entry.id   AF-A0A941R924-F1
#
_cell.length_a   1.000
_cell.length_b   1.000
_cell.length_c   1.000
_cell.angle_alpha   90.00
_cell.angle_beta   90.00
_cell.angle_gamma   90.00
#
_symmetry.space_group_name_H-M   'P 1'
#
loop_
_entity.id
_entity.type
_entity.pdbx_description
1 polymer ?
#
loop_
_entity_poly.entity_id
_entity_poly.type
_entity_poly.pdbx_seq_one_letter_code
_entity_poly.pdbx_strand_id
1 'polypeptide(L)'
;MPPLRRFELAQELASQLHRDVGLVDLCTASIVMRMQIISTGECLAAPDETVRREFEMYTYSGYARLNEEHREILKRISASGLVYS
;
A
#
# COMPACT_ATOMS: atom_id res chain seq x y z
N MET A 1 6.63 -13.30 -6.97
CA MET A 1 6.27 -14.66 -6.49
C MET A 1 4.81 -14.93 -6.87
N PRO A 2 4.44 -16.12 -7.36
CA PRO A 2 3.05 -16.44 -7.69
C PRO A 2 2.09 -16.26 -6.49
N PRO A 3 0.82 -15.87 -6.69
CA PRO A 3 -0.11 -15.60 -5.58
C PRO A 3 -0.31 -16.78 -4.62
N LEU A 4 -0.47 -18.00 -5.17
CA LEU A 4 -0.64 -19.21 -4.35
C LEU A 4 0.58 -19.46 -3.46
N ARG A 5 1.79 -19.35 -4.04
CA ARG A 5 3.02 -19.56 -3.27
C ARG A 5 3.20 -18.51 -2.18
N ARG A 6 2.79 -17.26 -2.42
CA ARG A 6 2.79 -16.20 -1.41
C ARG A 6 1.84 -16.52 -0.25
N PHE A 7 0.66 -17.06 -0.57
CA PHE A 7 -0.31 -17.46 0.45
C PHE A 7 0.23 -18.61 1.31
N GLU A 8 0.78 -19.65 0.69
CA GLU A 8 1.41 -20.77 1.40
C GLU A 8 2.53 -20.29 2.33
N LEU A 9 3.44 -19.44 1.83
CA LEU A 9 4.51 -18.88 2.64
C LEU A 9 3.99 -18.07 3.85
N ALA A 10 2.89 -17.34 3.68
CA ALA A 10 2.26 -16.63 4.79
C ALA A 10 1.75 -17.60 5.87
N GLN A 11 1.17 -18.74 5.48
CA GLN A 11 0.71 -19.77 6.41
C GLN A 11 1.87 -20.50 7.10
N GLU A 12 2.95 -20.76 6.37
CA GLU A 12 4.19 -21.35 6.92
C GLU A 12 4.77 -20.43 8.02
N LEU A 13 4.85 -19.11 7.76
CA LEU A 13 5.29 -18.13 8.74
C LEU A 13 4.33 -17.99 9.92
N ALA A 14 3.02 -17.99 9.66
CA ALA A 14 2.01 -17.90 10.72
C ALA A 14 2.10 -19.06 11.71
N SER A 15 2.34 -20.27 11.18
CA SER A 15 2.53 -21.48 11.98
C SER A 15 3.77 -21.40 12.86
N GLN A 16 4.88 -20.87 12.33
CA GLN A 16 6.15 -20.73 13.07
C GLN A 16 6.11 -19.62 14.12
N LEU A 17 5.42 -18.51 13.82
CA LEU A 17 5.30 -17.36 14.71
C LEU A 17 4.14 -17.48 15.70
N HIS A 18 3.31 -18.51 15.56
CA HIS A 18 2.06 -18.72 16.31
C HIS A 18 1.13 -17.48 16.29
N ARG A 19 1.09 -16.78 15.15
CA ARG A 19 0.34 -15.54 14.94
C ARG A 19 -0.10 -15.43 13.49
N ASP A 20 -1.23 -14.80 13.22
CA ASP A 20 -1.67 -14.54 11.85
C ASP A 20 -0.67 -13.65 11.10
N VAL A 21 -0.27 -14.09 9.90
CA VAL A 21 0.67 -13.38 9.03
C VAL A 21 0.01 -13.10 7.69
N GLY A 22 0.02 -11.83 7.29
CA GLY A 22 -0.32 -11.40 5.93
C GLY A 22 0.96 -11.08 5.16
N LEU A 23 1.12 -11.66 3.97
CA LEU A 23 2.19 -11.28 3.04
C LEU A 23 1.61 -10.50 1.86
N VAL A 24 2.18 -9.34 1.57
CA VAL A 24 1.73 -8.43 0.51
C VAL A 24 2.87 -8.23 -0.48
N ASP A 25 2.56 -8.34 -1.77
CA ASP A 25 3.51 -8.00 -2.83
C ASP A 25 3.39 -6.50 -3.16
N LEU A 26 4.39 -5.72 -2.77
CA LEU A 26 4.42 -4.28 -2.98
C LEU A 26 4.38 -3.87 -4.45
N CYS A 27 4.81 -4.74 -5.37
CA CYS A 27 4.76 -4.45 -6.81
C CYS A 27 3.33 -4.45 -7.36
N THR A 28 2.41 -5.19 -6.72
CA THR A 28 1.00 -5.32 -7.16
C THR A 28 0.01 -4.66 -6.20
N ALA A 29 0.43 -4.28 -5.00
CA ALA A 29 -0.39 -3.56 -4.04
C ALA A 29 -0.91 -2.22 -4.61
N SER A 30 -2.09 -1.77 -4.16
CA SER A 30 -2.63 -0.46 -4.52
C SER A 30 -1.76 0.67 -3.98
N ILE A 31 -1.79 1.84 -4.62
CA ILE A 31 -0.99 3.00 -4.18
C ILE A 31 -1.34 3.44 -2.74
N VAL A 32 -2.61 3.30 -2.35
CA VAL A 32 -3.07 3.57 -0.98
C VAL A 32 -2.44 2.60 0.02
N MET A 33 -2.44 1.29 -0.29
CA MET A 33 -1.84 0.29 0.58
C MET A 33 -0.33 0.45 0.69
N ARG A 34 0.36 0.73 -0.43
CA ARG A 34 1.80 1.04 -0.42
C ARG A 34 2.08 2.24 0.48
N MET A 35 1.30 3.31 0.34
CA MET A 35 1.45 4.52 1.16
C MET A 35 1.29 4.22 2.66
N GLN A 36 0.30 3.41 3.05
CA GLN A 36 0.15 2.99 4.45
C GLN A 36 1.39 2.22 4.92
N ILE A 37 1.87 1.24 4.14
CA ILE A 37 3.03 0.43 4.50
C ILE A 37 4.29 1.28 4.69
N ILE A 38 4.59 2.21 3.77
CA ILE A 38 5.82 3.02 3.88
C ILE A 38 5.74 4.12 4.95
N SER A 39 4.54 4.54 5.35
CA SER A 39 4.35 5.62 6.33
C SER A 39 4.22 5.12 7.77
N THR A 40 3.73 3.90 7.97
CA THR A 40 3.52 3.33 9.32
C THR A 40 4.34 2.09 9.60
N GLY A 41 4.88 1.45 8.57
CA GLY A 41 5.62 0.20 8.69
C GLY A 41 7.07 0.41 9.12
N GLU A 42 7.66 -0.65 9.64
CA GLU A 42 9.09 -0.73 9.91
C GLU A 42 9.78 -1.52 8.80
N CYS A 43 10.88 -0.99 8.26
CA CYS A 43 11.66 -1.68 7.25
C CYS A 43 12.58 -2.70 7.90
N LEU A 44 12.27 -4.00 7.72
CA LEU A 44 13.08 -5.09 8.25
C LEU A 44 14.32 -5.38 7.40
N ALA A 45 14.25 -5.18 6.08
CA ALA A 45 15.35 -5.42 5.15
C ALA A 45 15.19 -4.60 3.85
N ALA A 46 16.26 -3.91 3.45
CA ALA A 46 16.39 -3.23 2.17
C ALA A 46 17.84 -3.32 1.68
N PRO A 47 18.20 -4.37 0.92
CA PRO A 47 19.57 -4.57 0.46
C PRO A 47 20.09 -3.46 -0.46
N ASP A 48 19.18 -2.81 -1.20
CA ASP A 48 19.47 -1.65 -2.03
C ASP A 48 18.63 -0.46 -1.57
N GLU A 49 19.27 0.46 -0.86
CA GLU A 49 18.67 1.69 -0.35
C GLU A 49 18.27 2.67 -1.48
N THR A 50 18.93 2.60 -2.65
CA THR A 50 18.54 3.42 -3.80
C THR A 50 17.20 2.96 -4.33
N VAL A 51 17.05 1.65 -4.57
CA VAL A 51 15.78 1.05 -5.03
C VAL A 51 14.65 1.31 -4.03
N ARG A 52 14.94 1.21 -2.73
CA ARG A 52 13.97 1.56 -1.68
C ARG A 52 13.52 3.01 -1.78
N ARG A 53 14.46 3.96 -1.84
CA ARG A 53 14.15 5.40 -1.90
C ARG A 53 13.38 5.76 -3.16
N GLU A 54 13.72 5.16 -4.30
CA GLU A 54 12.97 5.33 -5.54
C GLU A 54 11.52 4.84 -5.38
N PHE A 55 11.32 3.65 -4.84
CA PHE A 55 9.99 3.10 -4.58
C PHE A 55 9.16 4.01 -3.64
N GLU A 56 9.76 4.50 -2.57
CA GLU A 56 9.11 5.43 -1.63
C GLU A 56 8.72 6.74 -2.34
N MET A 57 9.65 7.34 -3.09
CA MET A 57 9.42 8.57 -3.85
C MET A 57 8.27 8.44 -4.85
N TYR A 58 8.25 7.36 -5.63
CA TYR A 58 7.15 7.08 -6.57
C TYR A 58 5.83 6.87 -5.84
N THR A 59 5.85 6.19 -4.70
CA THR A 59 4.64 5.94 -3.91
C THR A 59 4.07 7.25 -3.34
N TYR A 60 4.90 8.10 -2.73
CA TYR A 60 4.48 9.40 -2.22
C TYR A 60 3.91 10.30 -3.33
N SER A 61 4.60 10.38 -4.47
CA SER A 61 4.17 11.21 -5.59
C SER A 61 2.86 10.70 -6.21
N GLY A 62 2.74 9.39 -6.40
CA GLY A 62 1.52 8.76 -6.91
C GLY A 62 0.33 8.93 -5.97
N TYR A 63 0.54 8.78 -4.66
CA TYR A 63 -0.50 8.97 -3.66
C TYR A 63 -0.96 10.44 -3.57
N ALA A 64 -0.02 11.40 -3.63
CA ALA A 64 -0.35 12.83 -3.67
C ALA A 64 -1.24 13.18 -4.88
N ARG A 65 -0.90 12.64 -6.06
CA ARG A 65 -1.71 12.82 -7.28
C ARG A 65 -3.11 12.21 -7.13
N LEU A 66 -3.21 10.98 -6.65
CA LEU A 66 -4.50 10.32 -6.42
C LEU A 66 -5.40 11.16 -5.49
N ASN A 67 -4.82 11.70 -4.41
CA ASN A 67 -5.55 12.53 -3.47
C ASN A 67 -6.03 13.86 -4.08
N GLU A 68 -5.25 14.46 -4.98
CA GLU A 68 -5.68 15.67 -5.68
C GLU A 68 -6.85 15.37 -6.63
N GLU A 69 -6.76 14.29 -7.41
CA GLU A 69 -7.85 13.83 -8.28
C GLU A 69 -9.13 13.54 -7.47
N HIS A 70 -9.01 12.86 -6.33
CA HIS A 70 -10.14 12.58 -5.43
C HIS A 70 -10.72 13.84 -4.80
N ARG A 71 -9.88 14.81 -4.42
CA ARG A 71 -10.32 16.09 -3.83
C ARG A 71 -11.20 16.86 -4.80
N GLU A 72 -10.84 16.89 -6.07
CA GLU A 72 -11.65 17.55 -7.10
C GLU A 72 -12.99 16.84 -7.32
N ILE A 73 -13.03 15.50 -7.29
CA ILE A 73 -14.28 14.73 -7.33
C ILE A 73 -15.17 15.07 -6.13
N LEU A 74 -14.62 15.07 -4.91
CA LEU A 74 -15.37 15.37 -3.69
C LEU A 74 -15.88 16.82 -3.65
N LYS A 75 -15.08 17.78 -4.14
CA LYS A 75 -15.53 19.18 -4.29
C LYS A 75 -16.73 19.28 -5.23
N ARG A 76 -16.71 18.58 -6.36
CA ARG A 76 -17.83 18.56 -7.32
C ARG A 76 -19.10 17.94 -6.73
N ILE A 77 -18.97 16.85 -5.98
CA ILE A 77 -20.10 16.20 -5.28
C ILE A 77 -20.68 17.13 -4.20
N SER A 78 -19.81 17.80 -3.44
CA SER A 78 -20.23 18.74 -2.41
C SER A 78 -20.93 19.96 -3.01
N ALA A 79 -20.46 20.46 -4.15
CA ALA A 79 -21.05 21.59 -4.87
C ALA A 79 -22.39 21.25 -5.54
N SER A 80 -22.64 19.98 -5.88
CA SER A 80 -23.91 19.53 -6.47
C SER A 80 -25.01 19.19 -5.45
N GLY A 81 -24.73 19.30 -4.15
CA GLY A 81 -25.71 19.07 -3.07
C GLY A 81 -26.08 17.60 -2.83
N LEU A 82 -25.45 16.65 -3.53
CA LEU A 82 -25.66 15.21 -3.36
C LEU A 82 -24.69 14.65 -2.31
N VAL A 83 -24.82 15.09 -1.06
CA VAL A 83 -24.15 14.41 0.06
C VAL A 83 -25.13 13.39 0.60
N TYR A 84 -24.93 12.11 0.25
CA TYR A 84 -25.63 11.00 0.91
C TYR A 84 -25.00 10.84 2.29
N SER A 85 -25.73 11.27 3.32
CA SER A 85 -25.41 11.09 4.74
C SER A 85 -25.67 9.67 5.20
#